data_AF-G0P7R3-F1
#
_entry.id   AF-G0P7R3-F1
#
_cell.length_a   1.000
_cell.length_b   1.000
_cell.length_c   1.000
_cell.angle_alpha   90.00
_cell.angle_beta   90.00
_cell.angle_gamma   90.00
#
_symmetry.space_group_name_H-M   'P 1'
#
loop_
_entity.id
_entity.type
_entity.pdbx_description
1 polymer ?
#
loop_
_entity_poly.entity_id
_entity_poly.type
_entity_poly.pdbx_seq_one_letter_code
_entity_poly.pdbx_strand_id
1 'polypeptide(L)'
;MKYLRLRALKVQYWMVKERTKVVISQQDYTDQLYMAHLKDIPLSSMHREARSVNIGGNEVLCRVKRRKRDSGDVFHNLVHDGNLFNLITSLQNHIQPFFHPTVDVELQIQIEEAEIEFPVLQGVTRSYLYGTALHTSFLEAFYTVYPDQHSSKIACRIKGLFKANSKLFQIDQLLLRFSECSAAKVLEHFNGSYLFLYRADVDAVDLTNFLRRWKSENAYPNLKLLVVKKKRFMQNSILEGFETKPWDLSEKPVRMKFLKFAFLIQMNIIKQMDYHGMFILSLCSSKVHKLMRYLRLRAVNVYYLIMGERIKVWIEQHDNDRSYMAHLKYVPLYQEHKEVLLTNIGGSKVQCSITKRVMNDDDNFFSVNHGGECLKLLKSLQNHIEPFFHPSYDSLLQIELEEGEVSIGDLQGIKGSSLSGSPVHTSFLETFYTSYPNQLVSEILSRIKGPIKATPAILENFTGKCLFLYGAHVEDSDMITFLRKWSSKESYHELELLIVCTVSGHYFTYDTVLENFQTRPWDLSRPNKYLYQSKVAGRSGDAIDCREAEEIVRDVDGQVASVEVAPRSFTFCVWSEEQLEMKSVE
;
A
#
# COMPACT_ATOMS: atom_id res chain seq x y z
N MET A 1 -14.79 3.98 44.19
CA MET A 1 -15.02 4.06 42.73
C MET A 1 -16.45 3.65 42.31
N LYS A 2 -17.51 4.03 43.05
CA LYS A 2 -18.89 3.62 42.71
C LYS A 2 -19.54 4.40 41.55
N TYR A 3 -18.89 5.44 41.02
CA TYR A 3 -19.53 6.42 40.12
C TYR A 3 -18.90 6.57 38.72
N LEU A 4 -17.81 5.86 38.41
CA LEU A 4 -17.17 5.89 37.07
C LEU A 4 -16.95 4.46 36.58
N ARG A 5 -17.94 3.92 35.88
CA ARG A 5 -17.85 2.61 35.20
C ARG A 5 -17.35 2.82 33.77
N LEU A 6 -16.25 2.16 33.42
CA LEU A 6 -15.68 2.14 32.09
C LEU A 6 -16.63 1.45 31.09
N ARG A 7 -16.73 2.02 29.90
CA ARG A 7 -17.35 1.36 28.74
C ARG A 7 -16.24 0.62 27.99
N ALA A 8 -16.33 -0.70 27.95
CA ALA A 8 -15.48 -1.56 27.12
C ALA A 8 -16.38 -2.44 26.25
N LEU A 9 -15.86 -2.89 25.11
CA LEU A 9 -16.59 -3.83 24.25
C LEU A 9 -16.72 -5.19 24.96
N LYS A 10 -15.59 -5.67 25.50
CA LYS A 10 -15.50 -6.92 26.25
C LYS A 10 -14.30 -6.96 27.19
N VAL A 11 -14.41 -7.76 28.24
CA VAL A 11 -13.31 -8.19 29.11
C VAL A 11 -12.94 -9.62 28.72
N GLN A 12 -11.67 -9.89 28.43
CA GLN A 12 -11.20 -11.19 27.99
C GLN A 12 -10.29 -11.81 29.04
N TYR A 13 -10.63 -13.02 29.47
CA TYR A 13 -9.86 -13.85 30.40
C TYR A 13 -9.17 -14.95 29.60
N TRP A 14 -7.84 -14.89 29.52
CA TRP A 14 -7.03 -15.84 28.78
C TRP A 14 -6.37 -16.80 29.75
N MET A 15 -6.49 -18.10 29.48
CA MET A 15 -5.89 -19.16 30.26
C MET A 15 -5.00 -20.03 29.37
N VAL A 16 -3.71 -20.06 29.71
CA VAL A 16 -2.67 -20.80 28.99
C VAL A 16 -1.75 -21.48 29.99
N LYS A 17 -1.92 -22.79 30.19
CA LYS A 17 -1.16 -23.55 31.20
C LYS A 17 -1.21 -22.83 32.56
N GLU A 18 -0.02 -22.53 33.10
CA GLU A 18 0.23 -21.78 34.34
C GLU A 18 0.11 -20.25 34.17
N ARG A 19 -0.62 -19.73 33.18
CA ARG A 19 -0.75 -18.29 32.95
C ARG A 19 -2.19 -17.86 32.77
N THR A 20 -2.58 -16.84 33.51
CA THR A 20 -3.85 -16.13 33.31
C THR A 20 -3.58 -14.68 32.94
N LYS A 21 -4.23 -14.20 31.89
CA LYS A 21 -4.14 -12.80 31.44
C LYS A 21 -5.55 -12.23 31.32
N VAL A 22 -5.74 -11.01 31.81
CA VAL A 22 -6.99 -10.26 31.65
C VAL A 22 -6.71 -9.02 30.82
N VAL A 23 -7.42 -8.88 29.71
CA VAL A 23 -7.36 -7.72 28.81
C VAL A 23 -8.73 -7.16 28.54
N ILE A 24 -8.76 -5.89 28.15
CA ILE A 24 -9.96 -5.21 27.67
C ILE A 24 -9.78 -4.86 26.20
N SER A 25 -10.87 -4.99 25.43
CA SER A 25 -10.94 -4.49 24.05
C SER A 25 -11.74 -3.21 24.00
N GLN A 26 -11.18 -2.15 23.39
CA GLN A 26 -11.90 -0.94 23.03
C GLN A 26 -12.43 -1.05 21.59
N GLN A 27 -13.18 -0.05 21.10
CA GLN A 27 -14.04 -0.17 19.90
C GLN A 27 -13.33 -0.56 18.59
N ASP A 28 -12.00 -0.55 18.53
CA ASP A 28 -11.21 -0.97 17.37
C ASP A 28 -10.45 -2.28 17.63
N TYR A 29 -10.53 -3.22 16.68
CA TYR A 29 -10.13 -4.64 16.81
C TYR A 29 -8.64 -4.90 17.11
N THR A 30 -7.80 -3.86 17.16
CA THR A 30 -6.34 -3.97 17.33
C THR A 30 -5.83 -3.57 18.71
N ASP A 31 -6.58 -2.79 19.48
CA ASP A 31 -6.07 -2.19 20.71
C ASP A 31 -6.55 -2.97 21.95
N GLN A 32 -5.73 -3.92 22.39
CA GLN A 32 -5.90 -4.64 23.65
C GLN A 32 -5.09 -4.00 24.77
N LEU A 33 -5.77 -3.50 25.80
CA LEU A 33 -5.13 -2.98 27.01
C LEU A 33 -5.09 -4.08 28.09
N TYR A 34 -3.93 -4.24 28.73
CA TYR A 34 -3.75 -5.22 29.81
C TYR A 34 -4.28 -4.66 31.12
N MET A 35 -5.16 -5.44 31.76
CA MET A 35 -5.63 -5.16 33.12
C MET A 35 -4.83 -5.96 34.14
N ALA A 36 -4.54 -7.24 33.84
CA ALA A 36 -3.77 -8.10 34.72
C ALA A 36 -3.02 -9.19 33.93
N HIS A 37 -1.86 -9.59 34.43
CA HIS A 37 -1.13 -10.76 33.93
C HIS A 37 -0.51 -11.53 35.08
N LEU A 38 -0.91 -12.79 35.22
CA LEU A 38 -0.57 -13.68 36.31
C LEU A 38 0.13 -14.91 35.77
N LYS A 39 1.16 -15.35 36.47
CA LYS A 39 1.91 -16.56 36.18
C LYS A 39 2.06 -17.38 37.46
N ASP A 40 1.52 -18.58 37.45
CA ASP A 40 1.75 -19.57 38.50
C ASP A 40 3.15 -20.15 38.38
N ILE A 41 3.82 -20.35 39.52
CA ILE A 41 5.13 -21.00 39.61
C ILE A 41 5.19 -21.72 40.98
N PRO A 42 5.78 -22.93 41.06
CA PRO A 42 5.92 -23.65 42.32
C PRO A 42 6.48 -22.81 43.49
N LEU A 43 5.90 -22.98 44.68
CA LEU A 43 6.31 -22.31 45.93
C LEU A 43 7.83 -22.37 46.18
N SER A 44 8.46 -23.50 45.82
CA SER A 44 9.91 -23.71 45.94
C SER A 44 10.77 -22.73 45.14
N SER A 45 10.19 -22.03 44.16
CA SER A 45 10.87 -21.04 43.33
C SER A 45 10.67 -19.59 43.81
N MET A 46 9.86 -19.37 44.85
CA MET A 46 9.67 -18.06 45.47
C MET A 46 10.79 -17.76 46.48
N HIS A 47 11.91 -17.20 46.03
CA HIS A 47 12.95 -16.67 46.93
C HIS A 47 13.00 -15.13 46.94
N ARG A 48 13.12 -14.60 48.18
CA ARG A 48 13.25 -13.20 48.65
C ARG A 48 12.63 -12.14 47.72
N GLU A 49 11.41 -11.68 48.05
CA GLU A 49 10.69 -10.45 47.60
C GLU A 49 9.15 -10.63 47.46
N ALA A 50 8.59 -11.78 47.84
CA ALA A 50 7.14 -11.98 47.79
C ALA A 50 6.40 -11.13 48.84
N ARG A 51 5.22 -10.61 48.49
CA ARG A 51 4.34 -9.81 49.37
C ARG A 51 2.92 -10.34 49.28
N SER A 52 2.18 -10.34 50.39
CA SER A 52 0.75 -10.63 50.35
C SER A 52 0.01 -9.49 49.64
N VAL A 53 -0.82 -9.84 48.67
CA VAL A 53 -1.65 -8.90 47.91
C VAL A 53 -3.10 -9.39 47.95
N ASN A 54 -4.03 -8.49 48.29
CA ASN A 54 -5.46 -8.81 48.25
C ASN A 54 -5.98 -8.63 46.82
N ILE A 55 -6.42 -9.73 46.21
CA ILE A 55 -7.08 -9.74 44.89
C ILE A 55 -8.51 -10.20 45.13
N GLY A 56 -9.48 -9.29 44.97
CA GLY A 56 -10.90 -9.61 45.03
C GLY A 56 -11.38 -10.26 46.34
N GLY A 57 -10.73 -9.96 47.48
CA GLY A 57 -11.06 -10.51 48.79
C GLY A 57 -10.17 -11.67 49.23
N ASN A 58 -9.34 -12.22 48.32
CA ASN A 58 -8.42 -13.31 48.63
C ASN A 58 -7.00 -12.79 48.78
N GLU A 59 -6.33 -13.17 49.87
CA GLU A 59 -4.91 -12.88 50.06
C GLU A 59 -4.06 -13.87 49.27
N VAL A 60 -3.20 -13.34 48.42
CA VAL A 60 -2.34 -14.13 47.53
C VAL A 60 -0.91 -13.67 47.69
N LEU A 61 -0.01 -14.62 47.97
CA LEU A 61 1.41 -14.31 48.02
C LEU A 61 1.91 -14.07 46.60
N CYS A 62 2.34 -12.84 46.31
CA CYS A 62 2.70 -12.41 44.97
C CYS A 62 4.09 -11.78 44.90
N ARG A 63 4.79 -12.01 43.79
CA ARG A 63 5.95 -11.21 43.38
C ARG A 63 5.62 -10.42 42.12
N VAL A 64 5.81 -9.11 42.18
CA VAL A 64 5.57 -8.19 41.06
C VAL A 64 6.84 -8.09 40.20
N LYS A 65 6.74 -8.41 38.90
CA LYS A 65 7.84 -8.21 37.94
C LYS A 65 7.42 -7.23 36.85
N ARG A 66 8.14 -6.12 36.72
CA ARG A 66 7.97 -5.16 35.62
C ARG A 66 8.44 -5.79 34.30
N ARG A 67 7.63 -5.66 33.25
CA ARG A 67 7.93 -6.10 31.88
C ARG A 67 7.64 -4.96 30.91
N LYS A 68 8.41 -4.90 29.82
CA LYS A 68 8.25 -3.95 28.71
C LYS A 68 8.05 -4.75 27.42
N ARG A 69 7.08 -4.37 26.58
CA ARG A 69 6.93 -4.93 25.23
C ARG A 69 7.82 -4.20 24.23
N ASP A 70 7.99 -4.82 23.06
CA ASP A 70 8.58 -4.19 21.88
C ASP A 70 7.77 -2.95 21.42
N SER A 71 6.45 -2.92 21.71
CA SER A 71 5.57 -1.76 21.52
C SER A 71 5.82 -0.60 22.51
N GLY A 72 6.71 -0.76 23.49
CA GLY A 72 6.96 0.22 24.54
C GLY A 72 6.09 0.07 25.80
N ASP A 73 5.00 -0.68 25.74
CA ASP A 73 4.06 -0.87 26.86
C ASP A 73 4.72 -1.52 28.08
N VAL A 74 4.49 -0.95 29.27
CA VAL A 74 4.96 -1.50 30.54
C VAL A 74 3.81 -2.20 31.27
N PHE A 75 3.97 -3.47 31.63
CA PHE A 75 3.01 -4.21 32.43
C PHE A 75 3.70 -4.97 33.58
N HIS A 76 2.91 -5.39 34.56
CA HIS A 76 3.41 -6.12 35.72
C HIS A 76 2.92 -7.56 35.68
N ASN A 77 3.84 -8.50 35.85
CA ASN A 77 3.50 -9.90 36.09
C ASN A 77 3.35 -10.11 37.59
N LEU A 78 2.24 -10.68 38.01
CA LEU A 78 2.07 -11.23 39.35
C LEU A 78 2.45 -12.71 39.32
N VAL A 79 3.53 -13.06 40.02
CA VAL A 79 3.93 -14.46 40.23
C VAL A 79 3.34 -14.92 41.55
N HIS A 80 2.54 -15.98 41.55
CA HIS A 80 1.86 -16.49 42.75
C HIS A 80 2.07 -18.00 42.93
N ASP A 81 1.71 -18.50 44.10
CA ASP A 81 1.81 -19.90 44.52
C ASP A 81 0.46 -20.64 44.59
N GLY A 82 -0.65 -19.92 44.44
CA GLY A 82 -2.01 -20.47 44.52
C GLY A 82 -2.51 -21.12 43.22
N ASN A 83 -3.57 -21.92 43.32
CA ASN A 83 -4.26 -22.49 42.16
C ASN A 83 -4.91 -21.38 41.30
N LEU A 84 -4.50 -21.27 40.03
CA LEU A 84 -5.03 -20.30 39.04
C LEU A 84 -6.56 -20.33 38.90
N PHE A 85 -7.19 -21.49 39.07
CA PHE A 85 -8.65 -21.64 38.96
C PHE A 85 -9.41 -20.90 40.06
N ASN A 86 -8.86 -20.78 41.27
CA ASN A 86 -9.46 -19.98 42.34
C ASN A 86 -9.15 -18.49 42.18
N LEU A 87 -7.98 -18.20 41.58
CA LEU A 87 -7.52 -16.83 41.40
C LEU A 87 -8.29 -16.09 40.31
N ILE A 88 -8.77 -16.79 39.28
CA ILE A 88 -9.54 -16.15 38.19
C ILE A 88 -10.89 -15.61 38.66
N THR A 89 -11.56 -16.29 39.60
CA THR A 89 -12.79 -15.80 40.26
C THR A 89 -12.50 -14.54 41.07
N SER A 90 -11.40 -14.57 41.81
CA SER A 90 -10.91 -13.44 42.60
C SER A 90 -10.58 -12.22 41.72
N LEU A 91 -9.94 -12.47 40.57
CA LEU A 91 -9.66 -11.45 39.56
C LEU A 91 -10.95 -10.88 38.97
N GLN A 92 -11.92 -11.73 38.63
CA GLN A 92 -13.21 -11.25 38.15
C GLN A 92 -13.89 -10.36 39.18
N ASN A 93 -13.93 -10.76 40.45
CA ASN A 93 -14.50 -9.93 41.52
C ASN A 93 -13.78 -8.58 41.69
N HIS A 94 -12.46 -8.55 41.46
CA HIS A 94 -11.67 -7.32 41.53
C HIS A 94 -11.89 -6.42 40.29
N ILE A 95 -12.04 -7.01 39.10
CA ILE A 95 -12.05 -6.31 37.82
C ILE A 95 -13.47 -5.91 37.37
N GLN A 96 -14.47 -6.74 37.61
CA GLN A 96 -15.85 -6.52 37.16
C GLN A 96 -16.45 -5.17 37.63
N PRO A 97 -16.20 -4.69 38.87
CA PRO A 97 -16.77 -3.42 39.35
C PRO A 97 -16.34 -2.18 38.54
N PHE A 98 -15.23 -2.26 37.79
CA PHE A 98 -14.76 -1.17 36.95
C PHE A 98 -15.61 -0.96 35.69
N PHE A 99 -16.43 -1.92 35.27
CA PHE A 99 -17.13 -1.88 33.98
C PHE A 99 -18.65 -1.73 34.12
N HIS A 100 -19.28 -1.30 33.03
CA HIS A 100 -20.74 -1.32 32.92
C HIS A 100 -21.25 -2.78 33.04
N PRO A 101 -22.39 -3.05 33.72
CA PRO A 101 -22.90 -4.42 33.88
C PRO A 101 -23.20 -5.17 32.59
N THR A 102 -23.31 -4.45 31.46
CA THR A 102 -23.57 -5.01 30.13
C THR A 102 -22.29 -5.33 29.35
N VAL A 103 -21.12 -5.26 29.98
CA VAL A 103 -19.86 -5.61 29.30
C VAL A 103 -19.82 -7.11 29.03
N ASP A 104 -19.46 -7.50 27.81
CA ASP A 104 -19.30 -8.91 27.47
C ASP A 104 -18.09 -9.51 28.20
N VAL A 105 -18.24 -10.75 28.67
CA VAL A 105 -17.16 -11.53 29.27
C VAL A 105 -16.77 -12.65 28.31
N GLU A 106 -15.52 -12.61 27.85
CA GLU A 106 -14.96 -13.62 26.95
C GLU A 106 -13.92 -14.49 27.66
N LEU A 107 -14.12 -15.81 27.60
CA LEU A 107 -13.18 -16.79 28.13
C LEU A 107 -12.37 -17.44 27.00
N GLN A 108 -11.05 -17.31 27.05
CA GLN A 108 -10.12 -17.93 26.11
C GLN A 108 -9.30 -19.02 26.79
N ILE A 109 -9.32 -20.23 26.25
CA ILE A 109 -8.67 -21.40 26.84
C ILE A 109 -7.81 -22.09 25.80
N GLN A 110 -6.53 -22.29 26.13
CA GLN A 110 -5.67 -23.22 25.42
C GLN A 110 -5.96 -24.65 25.87
N ILE A 111 -6.40 -25.50 24.96
CA ILE A 111 -6.71 -26.91 25.20
C ILE A 111 -5.45 -27.76 24.97
N GLU A 112 -5.08 -28.55 25.99
CA GLU A 112 -4.04 -29.58 25.96
C GLU A 112 -4.67 -30.94 26.32
N GLU A 113 -3.99 -32.06 26.03
CA GLU A 113 -4.59 -33.41 26.04
C GLU A 113 -5.04 -33.94 27.43
N ALA A 114 -4.84 -33.18 28.51
CA ALA A 114 -5.27 -33.53 29.86
C ALA A 114 -6.65 -32.94 30.21
N GLU A 115 -7.35 -33.55 31.18
CA GLU A 115 -8.62 -33.07 31.72
C GLU A 115 -8.48 -31.64 32.25
N ILE A 116 -9.19 -30.69 31.62
CA ILE A 116 -9.21 -29.29 32.05
C ILE A 116 -10.40 -29.11 33.00
N GLU A 117 -10.12 -28.79 34.25
CA GLU A 117 -11.12 -28.21 35.16
C GLU A 117 -11.60 -26.87 34.59
N PHE A 118 -12.87 -26.53 34.76
CA PHE A 118 -13.42 -25.27 34.24
C PHE A 118 -13.29 -24.17 35.30
N PRO A 119 -12.82 -22.97 34.93
CA PRO A 119 -12.70 -21.87 35.89
C PRO A 119 -14.07 -21.37 36.32
N VAL A 120 -14.23 -21.04 37.59
CA VAL A 120 -15.49 -20.45 38.05
C VAL A 120 -15.52 -18.97 37.65
N LEU A 121 -16.12 -18.69 36.49
CA LEU A 121 -16.36 -17.35 35.94
C LEU A 121 -17.85 -17.15 35.70
N GLN A 122 -18.36 -16.01 36.16
CA GLN A 122 -19.77 -15.62 36.02
C GLN A 122 -20.01 -14.86 34.72
N GLY A 123 -21.18 -15.06 34.10
CA GLY A 123 -21.65 -14.24 32.97
C GLY A 123 -20.83 -14.36 31.68
N VAL A 124 -20.20 -15.51 31.42
CA VAL A 124 -19.40 -15.73 30.20
C VAL A 124 -20.31 -15.80 28.98
N THR A 125 -20.33 -14.73 28.19
CA THR A 125 -21.14 -14.62 26.96
C THR A 125 -20.39 -15.04 25.70
N ARG A 126 -19.05 -15.14 25.78
CA ARG A 126 -18.19 -15.48 24.63
C ARG A 126 -17.10 -16.47 25.01
N SER A 127 -16.71 -17.35 24.10
CA SER A 127 -15.59 -18.26 24.30
C SER A 127 -14.65 -18.37 23.09
N TYR A 128 -13.35 -18.52 23.34
CA TYR A 128 -12.37 -18.93 22.35
C TYR A 128 -11.55 -20.13 22.84
N LEU A 129 -11.84 -21.30 22.30
CA LEU A 129 -11.12 -22.54 22.60
C LEU A 129 -10.09 -22.79 21.50
N TYR A 130 -8.81 -22.94 21.82
CA TYR A 130 -7.77 -23.19 20.81
C TYR A 130 -6.73 -24.20 21.30
N GLY A 131 -6.13 -24.96 20.40
CA GLY A 131 -5.23 -26.05 20.81
C GLY A 131 -5.16 -27.16 19.77
N THR A 132 -4.75 -28.35 20.19
CA THR A 132 -4.56 -29.50 19.28
C THR A 132 -5.89 -30.17 18.94
N ALA A 133 -6.58 -30.71 19.94
CA ALA A 133 -7.84 -31.42 19.80
C ALA A 133 -8.66 -31.42 21.10
N LEU A 134 -9.97 -31.57 20.98
CA LEU A 134 -10.90 -31.78 22.09
C LEU A 134 -11.98 -32.78 21.70
N HIS A 135 -12.65 -33.41 22.68
CA HIS A 135 -13.74 -34.35 22.44
C HIS A 135 -15.11 -33.66 22.52
N THR A 136 -16.14 -34.16 21.85
CA THR A 136 -17.50 -33.58 21.92
C THR A 136 -18.08 -33.56 23.34
N SER A 137 -17.72 -34.52 24.19
CA SER A 137 -18.10 -34.53 25.62
C SER A 137 -17.55 -33.34 26.40
N PHE A 138 -16.35 -32.84 26.04
CA PHE A 138 -15.78 -31.65 26.64
C PHE A 138 -16.64 -30.41 26.33
N LEU A 139 -17.08 -30.27 25.08
CA LEU A 139 -17.95 -29.16 24.68
C LEU A 139 -19.29 -29.21 25.42
N GLU A 140 -19.87 -30.40 25.57
CA GLU A 140 -21.11 -30.58 26.33
C GLU A 140 -20.96 -30.16 27.80
N ALA A 141 -19.86 -30.55 28.45
CA ALA A 141 -19.56 -30.13 29.81
C ALA A 141 -19.32 -28.61 29.88
N PHE A 142 -18.52 -28.06 28.96
CA PHE A 142 -18.20 -26.63 28.89
C PHE A 142 -19.45 -25.75 28.75
N TYR A 143 -20.35 -26.07 27.81
CA TYR A 143 -21.60 -25.32 27.64
C TYR A 143 -22.64 -25.58 28.74
N THR A 144 -22.44 -26.60 29.57
CA THR A 144 -23.24 -26.80 30.78
C THR A 144 -22.76 -25.86 31.90
N VAL A 145 -21.45 -25.67 32.02
CA VAL A 145 -20.86 -24.73 32.98
C VAL A 145 -21.13 -23.28 32.59
N TYR A 146 -21.11 -22.96 31.29
CA TYR A 146 -21.40 -21.63 30.77
C TYR A 146 -22.62 -21.66 29.82
N PRO A 147 -23.85 -21.63 30.35
CA PRO A 147 -25.06 -21.73 29.54
C PRO A 147 -25.38 -20.47 28.72
N ASP A 148 -24.95 -19.29 29.15
CA ASP A 148 -25.32 -17.99 28.54
C ASP A 148 -24.43 -17.58 27.34
N GLN A 149 -23.85 -18.57 26.66
CA GLN A 149 -22.89 -18.35 25.56
C GLN A 149 -23.62 -17.86 24.29
N HIS A 150 -23.36 -16.61 23.92
CA HIS A 150 -23.82 -16.04 22.64
C HIS A 150 -22.85 -16.32 21.49
N SER A 151 -21.55 -16.41 21.77
CA SER A 151 -20.55 -16.62 20.73
C SER A 151 -19.47 -17.61 21.14
N SER A 152 -19.16 -18.55 20.24
CA SER A 152 -18.06 -19.49 20.45
C SER A 152 -17.18 -19.59 19.22
N LYS A 153 -15.87 -19.45 19.45
CA LYS A 153 -14.82 -19.72 18.47
C LYS A 153 -14.05 -20.97 18.91
N ILE A 154 -13.94 -21.95 18.03
CA ILE A 154 -13.23 -23.20 18.29
C ILE A 154 -12.13 -23.37 17.23
N ALA A 155 -10.89 -23.33 17.68
CA ALA A 155 -9.67 -23.59 16.91
C ALA A 155 -8.92 -24.83 17.41
N CYS A 156 -9.67 -25.88 17.70
CA CYS A 156 -9.18 -27.23 17.96
C CYS A 156 -9.77 -28.19 16.92
N ARG A 157 -9.13 -29.34 16.70
CA ARG A 157 -9.82 -30.48 16.05
C ARG A 157 -10.85 -31.07 17.01
N ILE A 158 -12.02 -31.41 16.50
CA ILE A 158 -13.10 -31.99 17.30
C ILE A 158 -13.10 -33.50 17.07
N LYS A 159 -12.93 -34.27 18.14
CA LYS A 159 -12.98 -35.74 18.17
C LYS A 159 -14.35 -36.20 18.67
N GLY A 160 -14.82 -37.34 18.16
CA GLY A 160 -16.11 -37.92 18.52
C GLY A 160 -17.28 -37.41 17.67
N LEU A 161 -18.48 -37.90 17.96
CA LEU A 161 -19.70 -37.55 17.24
C LEU A 161 -20.59 -36.63 18.09
N PHE A 162 -21.25 -35.67 17.43
CA PHE A 162 -22.24 -34.83 18.08
C PHE A 162 -23.58 -35.55 18.19
N LYS A 163 -24.20 -35.46 19.37
CA LYS A 163 -25.62 -35.82 19.55
C LYS A 163 -26.50 -34.80 18.83
N ALA A 164 -27.66 -35.22 18.34
CA ALA A 164 -28.59 -34.34 17.61
C ALA A 164 -29.03 -33.11 18.43
N ASN A 165 -29.08 -33.24 19.76
CA ASN A 165 -29.44 -32.17 20.70
C ASN A 165 -28.21 -31.52 21.36
N SER A 166 -27.05 -31.52 20.71
CA SER A 166 -25.84 -30.91 21.27
C SER A 166 -26.05 -29.43 21.55
N LYS A 167 -25.56 -28.96 22.71
CA LYS A 167 -25.64 -27.54 23.10
C LYS A 167 -24.90 -26.62 22.13
N LEU A 168 -23.87 -27.14 21.45
CA LEU A 168 -23.10 -26.41 20.45
C LEU A 168 -23.99 -25.81 19.35
N PHE A 169 -25.05 -26.51 18.95
CA PHE A 169 -25.91 -26.10 17.85
C PHE A 169 -26.81 -24.90 18.19
N GLN A 170 -26.97 -24.60 19.47
CA GLN A 170 -27.78 -23.47 19.96
C GLN A 170 -26.96 -22.19 20.17
N ILE A 171 -25.63 -22.24 19.98
CA ILE A 171 -24.78 -21.05 20.07
C ILE A 171 -25.09 -20.12 18.90
N ASP A 172 -25.47 -18.87 19.19
CA ASP A 172 -25.93 -17.92 18.17
C ASP A 172 -24.85 -17.56 17.14
N GLN A 173 -23.60 -17.39 17.59
CA GLN A 173 -22.47 -17.04 16.72
C GLN A 173 -21.33 -18.06 16.85
N LEU A 174 -21.24 -18.99 15.91
CA LEU A 174 -20.33 -20.12 15.97
C LEU A 174 -19.26 -20.09 14.86
N LEU A 175 -18.00 -20.22 15.25
CA LEU A 175 -16.87 -20.39 14.32
C LEU A 175 -16.08 -21.65 14.65
N LEU A 176 -15.98 -22.57 13.67
CA LEU A 176 -15.16 -23.77 13.73
C LEU A 176 -13.99 -23.65 12.74
N ARG A 177 -12.76 -23.53 13.24
CA ARG A 177 -11.54 -23.35 12.40
C ARG A 177 -11.12 -24.62 11.66
N PHE A 178 -11.33 -25.76 12.31
CA PHE A 178 -11.03 -27.12 11.86
C PHE A 178 -12.31 -27.94 11.92
N SER A 179 -13.33 -27.53 11.15
CA SER A 179 -14.64 -28.17 11.21
C SER A 179 -14.63 -29.59 10.64
N GLU A 180 -13.76 -29.88 9.65
CA GLU A 180 -13.51 -31.22 9.10
C GLU A 180 -14.82 -32.01 8.92
N CYS A 181 -14.90 -33.27 9.38
CA CYS A 181 -16.09 -34.12 9.26
C CYS A 181 -17.27 -33.70 10.15
N SER A 182 -17.05 -32.83 11.15
CA SER A 182 -18.15 -32.32 11.99
C SER A 182 -19.01 -31.29 11.26
N ALA A 183 -18.51 -30.72 10.16
CA ALA A 183 -19.17 -29.64 9.43
C ALA A 183 -20.56 -30.01 8.94
N ALA A 184 -20.75 -31.20 8.35
CA ALA A 184 -22.06 -31.66 7.86
C ALA A 184 -23.09 -31.75 9.00
N LYS A 185 -22.69 -32.31 10.15
CA LYS A 185 -23.57 -32.45 11.32
C LYS A 185 -23.94 -31.10 11.94
N VAL A 186 -22.98 -30.17 11.99
CA VAL A 186 -23.22 -28.80 12.44
C VAL A 186 -24.16 -28.07 11.48
N LEU A 187 -23.96 -28.19 10.16
CA LEU A 187 -24.88 -27.62 9.18
C LEU A 187 -26.30 -28.15 9.35
N GLU A 188 -26.46 -29.45 9.63
CA GLU A 188 -27.78 -30.08 9.76
C GLU A 188 -28.62 -29.54 10.92
N HIS A 189 -27.99 -29.20 12.05
CA HIS A 189 -28.68 -28.92 13.31
C HIS A 189 -28.51 -27.50 13.86
N PHE A 190 -27.66 -26.67 13.25
CA PHE A 190 -27.40 -25.32 13.72
C PHE A 190 -28.66 -24.45 13.73
N ASN A 191 -28.85 -23.67 14.80
CA ASN A 191 -30.04 -22.82 15.00
C ASN A 191 -29.72 -21.35 15.29
N GLY A 192 -28.44 -20.97 15.24
CA GLY A 192 -27.97 -19.60 15.49
C GLY A 192 -28.05 -18.68 14.27
N SER A 193 -27.58 -17.44 14.46
CA SER A 193 -27.57 -16.40 13.42
C SER A 193 -26.33 -16.38 12.54
N TYR A 194 -25.16 -16.74 13.05
CA TYR A 194 -23.88 -16.64 12.32
C TYR A 194 -23.08 -17.92 12.43
N LEU A 195 -22.79 -18.56 11.29
CA LEU A 195 -22.02 -19.81 11.23
C LEU A 195 -20.82 -19.70 10.30
N PHE A 196 -19.63 -20.05 10.82
CA PHE A 196 -18.38 -20.08 10.07
C PHE A 196 -17.72 -21.46 10.18
N LEU A 197 -17.63 -22.19 9.08
CA LEU A 197 -17.05 -23.53 9.00
C LEU A 197 -15.80 -23.50 8.11
N TYR A 198 -14.62 -23.56 8.72
CA TYR A 198 -13.35 -23.54 8.00
C TYR A 198 -12.69 -24.90 8.00
N ARG A 199 -11.99 -25.20 6.89
CA ARG A 199 -11.46 -26.55 6.60
C ARG A 199 -12.56 -27.61 6.69
N ALA A 200 -13.76 -27.26 6.21
CA ALA A 200 -14.91 -28.14 6.21
C ALA A 200 -14.73 -29.29 5.23
N ASP A 201 -15.06 -30.49 5.68
CA ASP A 201 -15.26 -31.65 4.82
C ASP A 201 -16.76 -31.83 4.60
N VAL A 202 -17.28 -31.09 3.62
CA VAL A 202 -18.68 -31.14 3.17
C VAL A 202 -18.70 -31.34 1.67
N ASP A 203 -19.68 -32.08 1.19
CA ASP A 203 -19.88 -32.33 -0.22
C ASP A 203 -21.00 -31.44 -0.83
N ALA A 204 -21.31 -31.68 -2.11
CA ALA A 204 -22.36 -30.93 -2.78
C ALA A 204 -23.76 -31.29 -2.25
N VAL A 205 -23.97 -32.51 -1.76
CA VAL A 205 -25.24 -32.99 -1.23
C VAL A 205 -25.55 -32.28 0.08
N ASP A 206 -24.57 -32.14 0.98
CA ASP A 206 -24.70 -31.42 2.24
C ASP A 206 -25.18 -29.97 2.02
N LEU A 207 -24.52 -29.26 1.12
CA LEU A 207 -24.82 -27.85 0.83
C LEU A 207 -26.14 -27.67 0.06
N THR A 208 -26.44 -28.59 -0.85
CA THR A 208 -27.73 -28.60 -1.56
C THR A 208 -28.89 -28.84 -0.58
N ASN A 209 -28.73 -29.78 0.35
CA ASN A 209 -29.73 -30.04 1.39
C ASN A 209 -29.90 -28.85 2.33
N PHE A 210 -28.81 -28.19 2.72
CA PHE A 210 -28.86 -26.94 3.46
C PHE A 210 -29.68 -25.87 2.71
N LEU A 211 -29.35 -25.61 1.43
CA LEU A 211 -30.03 -24.60 0.62
C LEU A 211 -31.52 -24.91 0.43
N ARG A 212 -31.89 -26.17 0.19
CA ARG A 212 -33.30 -26.60 0.09
C ARG A 212 -34.06 -26.33 1.39
N ARG A 213 -33.49 -26.72 2.53
CA ARG A 213 -34.08 -26.54 3.85
C ARG A 213 -34.24 -25.05 4.20
N TRP A 214 -33.22 -24.24 3.94
CA TRP A 214 -33.29 -22.79 4.13
C TRP A 214 -34.32 -22.13 3.21
N LYS A 215 -34.33 -22.48 1.91
CA LYS A 215 -35.29 -21.93 0.93
C LYS A 215 -36.74 -22.28 1.25
N SER A 216 -37.01 -23.43 1.87
CA SER A 216 -38.35 -23.84 2.28
C SER A 216 -38.89 -23.11 3.52
N GLU A 217 -38.13 -22.19 4.12
CA GLU A 217 -38.42 -21.47 5.38
C GLU A 217 -38.65 -22.37 6.63
N ASN A 218 -38.65 -23.69 6.47
CA ASN A 218 -38.83 -24.67 7.55
C ASN A 218 -37.58 -24.91 8.43
N ALA A 219 -36.43 -24.32 8.09
CA ALA A 219 -35.18 -24.48 8.84
C ALA A 219 -34.34 -23.20 8.84
N TYR A 220 -33.54 -23.03 9.89
CA TYR A 220 -32.62 -21.91 10.10
C TYR A 220 -33.30 -20.53 10.19
N PRO A 221 -34.36 -20.37 11.01
CA PRO A 221 -35.14 -19.12 11.06
C PRO A 221 -34.33 -17.89 11.48
N ASN A 222 -33.23 -18.09 12.22
CA ASN A 222 -32.38 -17.02 12.72
C ASN A 222 -31.17 -16.72 11.82
N LEU A 223 -30.88 -17.55 10.81
CA LEU A 223 -29.61 -17.52 10.09
C LEU A 223 -29.49 -16.26 9.24
N LYS A 224 -28.46 -15.45 9.55
CA LYS A 224 -28.09 -14.22 8.84
C LYS A 224 -26.87 -14.39 7.96
N LEU A 225 -25.93 -15.27 8.35
CA LEU A 225 -24.69 -15.49 7.61
C LEU A 225 -24.20 -16.94 7.79
N LEU A 226 -23.91 -17.59 6.66
CA LEU A 226 -23.17 -18.84 6.60
C LEU A 226 -21.91 -18.65 5.75
N VAL A 227 -20.75 -19.02 6.29
CA VAL A 227 -19.48 -19.06 5.56
C VAL A 227 -18.90 -20.46 5.65
N VAL A 228 -18.73 -21.13 4.51
CA VAL A 228 -18.08 -22.45 4.42
C VAL A 228 -16.80 -22.32 3.61
N LYS A 229 -15.66 -22.66 4.23
CA LYS A 229 -14.35 -22.71 3.56
C LYS A 229 -13.82 -24.14 3.56
N LYS A 230 -13.62 -24.68 2.36
CA LYS A 230 -13.06 -26.00 2.07
C LYS A 230 -11.79 -25.85 1.22
N LYS A 231 -10.90 -26.85 1.21
CA LYS A 231 -9.66 -26.82 0.39
C LYS A 231 -9.94 -26.75 -1.12
N ARG A 232 -11.01 -27.39 -1.62
CA ARG A 232 -11.44 -27.38 -3.03
C ARG A 232 -12.96 -27.34 -3.13
N PHE A 233 -13.51 -26.38 -3.86
CA PHE A 233 -14.90 -26.38 -4.30
C PHE A 233 -14.94 -26.78 -5.78
N MET A 234 -15.82 -27.71 -6.16
CA MET A 234 -16.17 -27.90 -7.58
C MET A 234 -17.30 -26.93 -7.90
N GLN A 235 -17.02 -25.91 -8.72
CA GLN A 235 -17.80 -24.68 -8.74
C GLN A 235 -19.16 -24.78 -9.44
N ASN A 236 -19.56 -25.92 -10.03
CA ASN A 236 -20.76 -25.95 -10.87
C ASN A 236 -21.93 -26.81 -10.33
N SER A 237 -21.72 -27.85 -9.51
CA SER A 237 -22.79 -28.80 -9.18
C SER A 237 -23.77 -28.39 -8.06
N ILE A 238 -23.42 -27.43 -7.20
CA ILE A 238 -24.26 -27.09 -6.02
C ILE A 238 -25.47 -26.23 -6.42
N LEU A 239 -25.28 -25.31 -7.37
CA LEU A 239 -26.31 -24.33 -7.74
C LEU A 239 -27.17 -24.76 -8.94
N GLU A 240 -26.78 -25.81 -9.66
CA GLU A 240 -27.50 -26.34 -10.84
C GLU A 240 -28.98 -26.65 -10.57
N GLY A 241 -29.31 -27.10 -9.35
CA GLY A 241 -30.68 -27.40 -8.93
C GLY A 241 -31.50 -26.20 -8.43
N PHE A 242 -30.99 -24.97 -8.54
CA PHE A 242 -31.63 -23.77 -8.01
C PHE A 242 -31.74 -22.69 -9.08
N GLU A 243 -32.91 -22.04 -9.14
CA GLU A 243 -33.07 -20.79 -9.89
C GLU A 243 -32.22 -19.70 -9.23
N THR A 244 -31.07 -19.42 -9.83
CA THR A 244 -30.14 -18.38 -9.38
C THR A 244 -30.09 -17.24 -10.39
N LYS A 245 -29.95 -16.01 -9.89
CA LYS A 245 -29.62 -14.83 -10.69
C LYS A 245 -28.33 -14.23 -10.13
N PRO A 246 -27.44 -13.65 -10.96
CA PRO A 246 -26.31 -12.89 -10.45
C PRO A 246 -26.79 -11.85 -9.45
N TRP A 247 -26.10 -11.73 -8.31
CA TRP A 247 -26.47 -10.78 -7.27
C TRP A 247 -26.40 -9.35 -7.82
N ASP A 248 -27.55 -8.70 -7.95
CA ASP A 248 -27.64 -7.34 -8.48
C ASP A 248 -27.30 -6.32 -7.37
N LEU A 249 -26.09 -5.78 -7.43
CA LEU A 249 -25.62 -4.72 -6.52
C LEU A 249 -26.44 -3.41 -6.65
N SER A 250 -27.30 -3.28 -7.67
CA SER A 250 -28.09 -2.07 -7.90
C SER A 250 -29.41 -2.02 -7.10
N GLU A 251 -29.94 -3.16 -6.64
CA GLU A 251 -31.27 -3.22 -5.98
C GLU A 251 -31.26 -2.75 -4.51
N LYS A 252 -30.09 -2.63 -3.85
CA LYS A 252 -29.97 -2.02 -2.52
C LYS A 252 -28.77 -1.07 -2.44
N PRO A 253 -28.89 0.18 -2.92
CA PRO A 253 -27.80 1.13 -2.78
C PRO A 253 -27.64 1.49 -1.30
N VAL A 254 -26.57 1.04 -0.67
CA VAL A 254 -26.02 1.73 0.50
C VAL A 254 -25.63 3.13 0.03
N ARG A 255 -26.58 4.08 0.09
CA ARG A 255 -26.32 5.46 -0.32
C ARG A 255 -25.27 6.01 0.64
N MET A 256 -24.08 6.30 0.10
CA MET A 256 -22.97 6.90 0.84
C MET A 256 -23.49 8.12 1.61
N LYS A 257 -23.39 8.08 2.95
CA LYS A 257 -23.92 9.16 3.81
C LYS A 257 -23.35 10.53 3.45
N PHE A 258 -22.11 10.55 2.96
CA PHE A 258 -21.44 11.71 2.39
C PHE A 258 -22.29 12.47 1.36
N LEU A 259 -22.95 11.75 0.45
CA LEU A 259 -23.78 12.35 -0.61
C LEU A 259 -25.09 12.97 -0.08
N LYS A 260 -25.40 12.85 1.21
CA LYS A 260 -26.54 13.53 1.85
C LYS A 260 -26.21 14.95 2.30
N PHE A 261 -24.93 15.30 2.45
CA PHE A 261 -24.53 16.65 2.82
C PHE A 261 -24.84 17.64 1.70
N ALA A 262 -25.02 18.92 2.03
CA ALA A 262 -25.12 19.97 1.03
C ALA A 262 -23.83 20.05 0.20
N PHE A 263 -23.92 20.49 -1.06
CA PHE A 263 -22.80 20.54 -2.00
C PHE A 263 -21.55 21.25 -1.42
N LEU A 264 -21.72 22.39 -0.75
CA LEU A 264 -20.60 23.12 -0.16
C LEU A 264 -19.89 22.33 0.95
N ILE A 265 -20.64 21.56 1.75
CA ILE A 265 -20.07 20.70 2.79
C ILE A 265 -19.30 19.55 2.14
N GLN A 266 -19.86 18.94 1.08
CA GLN A 266 -19.17 17.90 0.32
C GLN A 266 -17.83 18.41 -0.22
N MET A 267 -17.82 19.60 -0.83
CA MET A 267 -16.60 20.22 -1.36
C MET A 267 -15.59 20.56 -0.27
N ASN A 268 -16.02 21.08 0.88
CA ASN A 268 -15.13 21.39 2.00
C ASN A 268 -14.50 20.13 2.61
N ILE A 269 -15.25 19.03 2.72
CA ILE A 269 -14.71 17.74 3.19
C ILE A 269 -13.67 17.23 2.19
N ILE A 270 -14.00 17.21 0.90
CA ILE A 270 -13.08 16.71 -0.13
C ILE A 270 -11.78 17.53 -0.16
N LYS A 271 -11.86 18.87 -0.05
CA LYS A 271 -10.67 19.74 -0.03
C LYS A 271 -9.75 19.56 1.17
N GLN A 272 -10.21 18.92 2.25
CA GLN A 272 -9.39 18.58 3.42
C GLN A 272 -8.76 17.19 3.31
N MET A 273 -9.11 16.41 2.29
CA MET A 273 -8.48 15.13 2.01
C MET A 273 -7.15 15.34 1.27
N ASP A 274 -6.24 14.39 1.42
CA ASP A 274 -5.10 14.24 0.52
C ASP A 274 -5.56 13.78 -0.88
N TYR A 275 -4.71 13.95 -1.88
CA TYR A 275 -5.01 13.51 -3.25
C TYR A 275 -5.33 12.02 -3.32
N HIS A 276 -4.68 11.23 -2.48
CA HIS A 276 -4.92 9.80 -2.41
C HIS A 276 -6.32 9.47 -1.88
N GLY A 277 -6.75 10.10 -0.79
CA GLY A 277 -8.11 10.00 -0.28
C GLY A 277 -9.16 10.47 -1.29
N MET A 278 -8.89 11.56 -2.02
CA MET A 278 -9.76 12.03 -3.11
C MET A 278 -9.92 10.96 -4.21
N PHE A 279 -8.82 10.34 -4.63
CA PHE A 279 -8.83 9.26 -5.62
C PHE A 279 -9.60 8.04 -5.11
N ILE A 280 -9.37 7.56 -3.88
CA ILE A 280 -10.11 6.41 -3.35
C ILE A 280 -11.60 6.72 -3.23
N LEU A 281 -11.96 7.94 -2.79
CA LEU A 281 -13.36 8.35 -2.66
C LEU A 281 -14.06 8.43 -4.04
N SER A 282 -13.35 8.87 -5.09
CA SER A 282 -13.92 8.95 -6.44
C SER A 282 -14.21 7.58 -7.05
N LEU A 283 -13.48 6.53 -6.63
CA LEU A 283 -13.75 5.14 -7.03
C LEU A 283 -15.05 4.60 -6.42
N CYS A 284 -15.52 5.15 -5.29
CA CYS A 284 -16.71 4.67 -4.60
C CYS A 284 -18.03 5.09 -5.27
N SER A 285 -18.03 6.14 -6.09
CA SER A 285 -19.27 6.64 -6.71
C SER A 285 -19.02 7.52 -7.92
N SER A 286 -19.75 7.26 -9.01
CA SER A 286 -19.76 8.14 -10.19
C SER A 286 -20.25 9.56 -9.88
N LYS A 287 -21.11 9.73 -8.85
CA LYS A 287 -21.53 11.06 -8.39
C LYS A 287 -20.37 11.79 -7.73
N VAL A 288 -19.59 11.10 -6.90
CA VAL A 288 -18.38 11.69 -6.29
C VAL A 288 -17.34 12.03 -7.35
N HIS A 289 -17.09 11.15 -8.32
CA HIS A 289 -16.19 11.47 -9.44
C HIS A 289 -16.62 12.75 -10.18
N LYS A 290 -17.92 12.94 -10.41
CA LYS A 290 -18.45 14.19 -10.99
C LYS A 290 -18.18 15.41 -10.09
N LEU A 291 -18.24 15.27 -8.76
CA LEU A 291 -17.90 16.34 -7.83
C LEU A 291 -16.43 16.76 -7.92
N MET A 292 -15.52 15.80 -8.15
CA MET A 292 -14.08 16.10 -8.30
C MET A 292 -13.80 17.10 -9.42
N ARG A 293 -14.65 17.13 -10.46
CA ARG A 293 -14.54 18.09 -11.59
C ARG A 293 -14.69 19.55 -11.18
N TYR A 294 -15.34 19.82 -10.06
CA TYR A 294 -15.55 21.17 -9.55
C TYR A 294 -14.40 21.64 -8.64
N LEU A 295 -13.45 20.77 -8.29
CA LEU A 295 -12.31 21.14 -7.44
C LEU A 295 -11.34 22.05 -8.18
N ARG A 296 -11.07 21.76 -9.46
CA ARG A 296 -10.09 22.49 -10.30
C ARG A 296 -8.76 22.70 -9.57
N LEU A 297 -8.22 21.61 -9.01
CA LEU A 297 -6.97 21.62 -8.25
C LEU A 297 -5.83 22.14 -9.14
N ARG A 298 -4.93 22.94 -8.57
CA ARG A 298 -3.74 23.40 -9.28
C ARG A 298 -2.62 22.38 -9.06
N ALA A 299 -1.94 22.02 -10.14
CA ALA A 299 -0.75 21.19 -10.16
C ALA A 299 0.22 21.79 -11.17
N VAL A 300 1.51 21.60 -10.94
CA VAL A 300 2.57 21.93 -11.91
C VAL A 300 2.79 20.72 -12.81
N ASN A 301 2.99 19.55 -12.20
CA ASN A 301 3.23 18.29 -12.92
C ASN A 301 2.37 17.15 -12.37
N VAL A 302 1.96 16.26 -13.27
CA VAL A 302 1.34 14.97 -12.94
C VAL A 302 2.24 13.86 -13.46
N TYR A 303 2.79 13.05 -12.55
CA TYR A 303 3.72 11.98 -12.88
C TYR A 303 3.00 10.64 -12.93
N TYR A 304 3.13 9.92 -14.04
CA TYR A 304 2.72 8.53 -14.19
C TYR A 304 3.97 7.64 -14.17
N LEU A 305 4.15 6.88 -13.10
CA LEU A 305 5.27 5.96 -12.93
C LEU A 305 4.82 4.52 -13.17
N ILE A 306 5.43 3.85 -14.14
CA ILE A 306 5.21 2.45 -14.49
C ILE A 306 6.41 1.64 -14.00
N MET A 307 6.16 0.64 -13.15
CA MET A 307 7.18 -0.27 -12.61
C MET A 307 6.66 -1.70 -12.71
N GLY A 308 6.95 -2.37 -13.82
CA GLY A 308 6.43 -3.71 -14.14
C GLY A 308 4.90 -3.78 -13.98
N GLU A 309 4.46 -4.54 -12.98
CA GLU A 309 3.05 -4.76 -12.64
C GLU A 309 2.42 -3.65 -11.77
N ARG A 310 3.03 -2.46 -11.68
CA ARG A 310 2.56 -1.36 -10.83
C ARG A 310 2.48 -0.05 -11.60
N ILE A 311 1.45 0.72 -11.27
CA ILE A 311 1.32 2.12 -11.69
C ILE A 311 1.20 2.98 -10.43
N LYS A 312 2.00 4.04 -10.37
CA LYS A 312 1.90 5.08 -9.35
C LYS A 312 1.62 6.42 -10.00
N VAL A 313 0.83 7.25 -9.33
CA VAL A 313 0.57 8.64 -9.75
C VAL A 313 0.94 9.60 -8.63
N TRP A 314 1.75 10.61 -8.97
CA TRP A 314 2.18 11.67 -8.06
C TRP A 314 1.82 13.03 -8.65
N ILE A 315 1.55 13.98 -7.77
CA ILE A 315 1.17 15.35 -8.11
C ILE A 315 2.20 16.28 -7.51
N GLU A 316 2.79 17.15 -8.32
CA GLU A 316 3.69 18.19 -7.85
C GLU A 316 2.99 19.55 -7.87
N GLN A 317 3.09 20.26 -6.75
CA GLN A 317 2.55 21.60 -6.58
C GLN A 317 3.65 22.66 -6.72
N HIS A 318 3.27 23.94 -6.71
CA HIS A 318 4.21 25.07 -6.92
C HIS A 318 5.35 25.16 -5.90
N ASP A 319 5.19 24.58 -4.71
CA ASP A 319 6.21 24.57 -3.66
C ASP A 319 7.21 23.40 -3.82
N ASN A 320 7.22 22.72 -4.97
CA ASN A 320 7.94 21.47 -5.23
C ASN A 320 7.58 20.30 -4.28
N ASP A 321 6.48 20.43 -3.54
CA ASP A 321 5.95 19.35 -2.74
C ASP A 321 5.27 18.31 -3.63
N ARG A 322 5.60 17.04 -3.41
CA ARG A 322 5.10 15.90 -4.19
C ARG A 322 4.13 15.10 -3.34
N SER A 323 2.86 15.16 -3.72
CA SER A 323 1.81 14.40 -3.06
C SER A 323 1.46 13.12 -3.81
N TYR A 324 1.22 12.05 -3.05
CA TYR A 324 0.77 10.79 -3.60
C TYR A 324 -0.70 10.82 -4.00
N MET A 325 -1.06 10.27 -5.17
CA MET A 325 -2.45 10.21 -5.63
C MET A 325 -2.98 8.80 -5.83
N ALA A 326 -2.26 7.92 -6.53
CA ALA A 326 -2.79 6.60 -6.84
C ALA A 326 -1.73 5.49 -6.82
N HIS A 327 -2.13 4.31 -6.33
CA HIS A 327 -1.40 3.05 -6.49
C HIS A 327 -2.29 2.01 -7.13
N LEU A 328 -1.90 1.54 -8.30
CA LEU A 328 -2.51 0.37 -8.94
C LEU A 328 -1.45 -0.73 -9.01
N LYS A 329 -1.84 -1.94 -8.61
CA LYS A 329 -1.01 -3.11 -8.68
C LYS A 329 -1.77 -4.21 -9.40
N TYR A 330 -1.18 -4.81 -10.43
CA TYR A 330 -1.69 -6.05 -10.97
C TYR A 330 -1.53 -7.17 -9.96
N VAL A 331 -2.62 -7.89 -9.72
CA VAL A 331 -2.62 -9.10 -8.90
C VAL A 331 -3.51 -10.12 -9.60
N PRO A 332 -2.99 -11.30 -9.97
CA PRO A 332 -3.81 -12.39 -10.47
C PRO A 332 -4.91 -12.69 -9.44
N LEU A 333 -6.18 -12.59 -9.87
CA LEU A 333 -7.37 -12.67 -9.01
C LEU A 333 -7.48 -13.98 -8.18
N TYR A 334 -6.59 -14.94 -8.40
CA TYR A 334 -6.49 -16.22 -7.69
C TYR A 334 -5.73 -16.14 -6.35
N GLN A 335 -5.09 -15.01 -6.02
CA GLN A 335 -4.37 -14.84 -4.76
C GLN A 335 -5.18 -14.07 -3.71
N GLU A 336 -5.82 -14.87 -2.83
CA GLU A 336 -6.38 -14.51 -1.53
C GLU A 336 -7.74 -13.78 -1.45
N HIS A 337 -8.55 -14.25 -0.50
CA HIS A 337 -9.91 -13.84 -0.15
C HIS A 337 -10.05 -12.35 0.27
N LYS A 338 -9.91 -11.42 -0.65
CA LYS A 338 -10.28 -10.01 -0.45
C LYS A 338 -11.61 -9.73 -1.17
N GLU A 339 -12.38 -8.80 -0.60
CA GLU A 339 -13.62 -8.32 -1.23
C GLU A 339 -13.28 -7.75 -2.62
N VAL A 340 -13.79 -8.39 -3.66
CA VAL A 340 -13.61 -7.96 -5.05
C VAL A 340 -14.72 -6.97 -5.38
N LEU A 341 -14.32 -5.74 -5.66
CA LEU A 341 -15.15 -4.63 -6.07
C LEU A 341 -15.13 -4.52 -7.60
N LEU A 342 -16.31 -4.24 -8.18
CA LEU A 342 -16.40 -3.82 -9.58
C LEU A 342 -16.44 -2.28 -9.60
N THR A 343 -15.32 -1.67 -9.99
CA THR A 343 -15.13 -0.22 -9.93
C THR A 343 -15.03 0.38 -11.32
N ASN A 344 -15.53 1.60 -11.50
CA ASN A 344 -15.35 2.35 -12.74
C ASN A 344 -14.13 3.28 -12.64
N ILE A 345 -13.09 3.00 -13.42
CA ILE A 345 -11.90 3.84 -13.57
C ILE A 345 -11.93 4.41 -14.98
N GLY A 346 -12.11 5.73 -15.11
CA GLY A 346 -12.16 6.46 -16.39
C GLY A 346 -13.00 5.85 -17.51
N GLY A 347 -14.15 5.26 -17.17
CA GLY A 347 -15.06 4.60 -18.12
C GLY A 347 -14.90 3.08 -18.21
N SER A 348 -13.78 2.54 -17.73
CA SER A 348 -13.52 1.10 -17.73
C SER A 348 -14.03 0.46 -16.45
N LYS A 349 -14.80 -0.63 -16.59
CA LYS A 349 -15.19 -1.47 -15.45
C LYS A 349 -14.04 -2.41 -15.10
N VAL A 350 -13.49 -2.25 -13.90
CA VAL A 350 -12.31 -2.98 -13.43
C VAL A 350 -12.69 -3.77 -12.19
N GLN A 351 -12.41 -5.08 -12.21
CA GLN A 351 -12.45 -5.90 -11.01
C GLN A 351 -11.19 -5.63 -10.20
N CYS A 352 -11.38 -5.14 -8.97
CA CYS A 352 -10.27 -4.77 -8.11
C CYS A 352 -10.56 -5.07 -6.63
N SER A 353 -9.54 -5.09 -5.80
CA SER A 353 -9.67 -5.05 -4.34
C SER A 353 -8.85 -3.89 -3.80
N ILE A 354 -9.37 -3.21 -2.78
CA ILE A 354 -8.67 -2.09 -2.14
C ILE A 354 -8.03 -2.59 -0.86
N THR A 355 -6.72 -2.39 -0.72
CA THR A 355 -5.97 -2.85 0.44
C THR A 355 -5.19 -1.71 1.07
N LYS A 356 -5.38 -1.51 2.36
CA LYS A 356 -4.51 -0.64 3.16
C LYS A 356 -3.11 -1.24 3.23
N ARG A 357 -2.09 -0.44 2.97
CA ARG A 357 -0.66 -0.75 2.99
C ARG A 357 0.03 0.22 3.94
N VAL A 358 1.10 -0.25 4.57
CA VAL A 358 2.02 0.55 5.38
C VAL A 358 3.34 0.59 4.60
N MET A 359 3.87 1.78 4.31
CA MET A 359 5.26 1.93 3.85
C MET A 359 6.20 2.04 5.05
N ASN A 360 7.51 1.89 4.82
CA ASN A 360 8.53 1.91 5.88
C ASN A 360 8.67 3.29 6.58
N ASP A 361 8.00 4.32 6.06
CA ASP A 361 7.76 5.60 6.72
C ASP A 361 6.24 5.71 6.94
N ASP A 362 5.81 6.23 8.09
CA ASP A 362 4.49 6.17 8.77
C ASP A 362 3.18 6.44 7.96
N ASP A 363 3.24 6.50 6.63
CA ASP A 363 2.10 6.70 5.74
C ASP A 363 1.35 5.40 5.41
N ASN A 364 0.11 5.38 5.87
CA ASN A 364 -0.90 4.41 5.49
C ASN A 364 -1.54 4.84 4.17
N PHE A 365 -1.36 4.07 3.10
CA PHE A 365 -2.02 4.32 1.82
C PHE A 365 -2.83 3.11 1.35
N PHE A 366 -3.76 3.34 0.42
CA PHE A 366 -4.57 2.29 -0.20
C PHE A 366 -4.00 1.91 -1.56
N SER A 367 -3.90 0.60 -1.78
CA SER A 367 -3.51 0.02 -3.06
C SER A 367 -4.72 -0.62 -3.74
N VAL A 368 -4.96 -0.26 -5.00
CA VAL A 368 -5.98 -0.87 -5.85
C VAL A 368 -5.35 -2.05 -6.57
N ASN A 369 -5.66 -3.27 -6.12
CA ASN A 369 -5.17 -4.49 -6.76
C ASN A 369 -6.16 -4.90 -7.85
N HIS A 370 -5.74 -5.05 -9.10
CA HIS A 370 -6.64 -5.35 -10.23
C HIS A 370 -6.21 -6.59 -11.02
N GLY A 371 -7.18 -7.25 -11.64
CA GLY A 371 -6.95 -8.46 -12.44
C GLY A 371 -6.66 -8.23 -13.93
N GLY A 372 -6.69 -6.99 -14.42
CA GLY A 372 -6.36 -6.65 -15.82
C GLY A 372 -4.94 -6.14 -16.02
N GLU A 373 -4.40 -6.15 -17.23
CA GLU A 373 -3.05 -5.61 -17.50
C GLU A 373 -2.95 -4.11 -17.17
N CYS A 374 -1.90 -3.71 -16.45
CA CYS A 374 -1.69 -2.31 -16.01
C CYS A 374 -1.72 -1.32 -17.19
N LEU A 375 -1.03 -1.63 -18.29
CA LEU A 375 -0.91 -0.71 -19.43
C LEU A 375 -2.26 -0.38 -20.08
N LYS A 376 -3.18 -1.34 -20.13
CA LYS A 376 -4.56 -1.12 -20.64
C LYS A 376 -5.36 -0.19 -19.73
N LEU A 377 -5.00 -0.10 -18.44
CA LEU A 377 -5.65 0.78 -17.47
C LEU A 377 -5.05 2.18 -17.43
N LEU A 378 -3.87 2.44 -18.02
CA LEU A 378 -3.22 3.74 -17.94
C LEU A 378 -4.10 4.87 -18.48
N LYS A 379 -4.67 4.69 -19.67
CA LYS A 379 -5.59 5.66 -20.28
C LYS A 379 -6.83 5.90 -19.43
N SER A 380 -7.40 4.83 -18.91
CA SER A 380 -8.55 4.89 -17.99
C SER A 380 -8.19 5.61 -16.70
N LEU A 381 -7.00 5.39 -16.17
CA LEU A 381 -6.51 6.07 -14.98
C LEU A 381 -6.31 7.56 -15.25
N GLN A 382 -5.66 7.92 -16.35
CA GLN A 382 -5.50 9.30 -16.82
C GLN A 382 -6.87 9.98 -16.92
N ASN A 383 -7.79 9.43 -17.72
CA ASN A 383 -9.16 9.97 -17.87
C ASN A 383 -9.94 10.09 -16.54
N HIS A 384 -9.62 9.25 -15.55
CA HIS A 384 -10.23 9.34 -14.23
C HIS A 384 -9.69 10.53 -13.42
N ILE A 385 -8.38 10.79 -13.51
CA ILE A 385 -7.63 11.73 -12.69
C ILE A 385 -7.66 13.16 -13.25
N GLU A 386 -7.44 13.33 -14.56
CA GLU A 386 -7.33 14.65 -15.20
C GLU A 386 -8.48 15.62 -14.85
N PRO A 387 -9.76 15.18 -14.76
CA PRO A 387 -10.84 16.10 -14.45
C PRO A 387 -10.73 16.79 -13.08
N PHE A 388 -9.88 16.30 -12.18
CA PHE A 388 -9.72 16.87 -10.83
C PHE A 388 -8.98 18.21 -10.89
N PHE A 389 -8.19 18.43 -11.94
CA PHE A 389 -7.23 19.51 -12.05
C PHE A 389 -7.70 20.62 -13.00
N HIS A 390 -7.16 21.82 -12.81
CA HIS A 390 -7.15 22.85 -13.82
C HIS A 390 -6.20 22.41 -14.95
N PRO A 391 -6.50 22.60 -16.24
CA PRO A 391 -5.72 22.05 -17.37
C PRO A 391 -4.31 22.64 -17.55
N SER A 392 -3.83 23.46 -16.61
CA SER A 392 -2.52 24.12 -16.66
C SER A 392 -1.47 23.29 -15.89
N TYR A 393 -1.25 22.04 -16.29
CA TYR A 393 -0.18 21.19 -15.77
C TYR A 393 0.46 20.40 -16.90
N ASP A 394 1.72 19.99 -16.71
CA ASP A 394 2.41 19.08 -17.62
C ASP A 394 2.26 17.63 -17.14
N SER A 395 1.97 16.71 -18.07
CA SER A 395 1.94 15.26 -17.76
C SER A 395 3.29 14.64 -18.08
N LEU A 396 3.87 13.92 -17.11
CA LEU A 396 5.20 13.33 -17.20
C LEU A 396 5.12 11.81 -17.03
N LEU A 397 5.84 11.07 -17.88
CA LEU A 397 5.83 9.60 -17.91
C LEU A 397 7.18 9.03 -17.45
N GLN A 398 7.17 8.27 -16.37
CA GLN A 398 8.34 7.58 -15.86
C GLN A 398 8.18 6.07 -16.06
N ILE A 399 9.19 5.41 -16.62
CA ILE A 399 9.17 3.97 -16.87
C ILE A 399 10.44 3.36 -16.29
N GLU A 400 10.25 2.41 -15.36
CA GLU A 400 11.29 1.50 -14.93
C GLU A 400 11.24 0.25 -15.83
N LEU A 401 12.24 0.13 -16.70
CA LEU A 401 12.39 -0.95 -17.66
C LEU A 401 12.85 -2.23 -16.94
N GLU A 402 12.14 -3.32 -17.17
CA GLU A 402 12.52 -4.68 -16.75
C GLU A 402 13.13 -5.45 -17.94
N GLU A 403 13.77 -6.60 -17.70
CA GLU A 403 14.28 -7.44 -18.80
C GLU A 403 13.12 -8.01 -19.63
N GLY A 404 13.01 -7.62 -20.90
CA GLY A 404 11.98 -8.10 -21.83
C GLY A 404 11.47 -7.02 -22.78
N GLU A 405 10.45 -7.35 -23.57
CA GLU A 405 9.72 -6.35 -24.36
C GLU A 405 8.82 -5.52 -23.46
N VAL A 406 9.12 -4.22 -23.35
CA VAL A 406 8.28 -3.26 -22.64
C VAL A 406 7.26 -2.70 -23.64
N SER A 407 5.97 -2.89 -23.34
CA SER A 407 4.90 -2.28 -24.12
C SER A 407 4.72 -0.82 -23.72
N ILE A 408 4.49 0.04 -24.73
CA ILE A 408 4.24 1.47 -24.53
C ILE A 408 2.77 1.67 -24.14
N GLY A 409 2.52 2.44 -23.08
CA GLY A 409 1.16 2.76 -22.63
C GLY A 409 0.42 3.68 -23.60
N ASP A 410 -0.91 3.75 -23.52
CA ASP A 410 -1.72 4.70 -24.31
C ASP A 410 -2.08 5.93 -23.46
N LEU A 411 -1.08 6.77 -23.17
CA LEU A 411 -1.26 8.06 -22.49
C LEU A 411 -1.26 9.20 -23.51
N GLN A 412 -1.98 10.27 -23.20
CA GLN A 412 -2.07 11.45 -24.04
C GLN A 412 -1.40 12.67 -23.40
N GLY A 413 -0.94 13.61 -24.22
CA GLY A 413 -0.43 14.90 -23.73
C GLY A 413 0.86 14.81 -22.90
N ILE A 414 1.65 13.75 -23.05
CA ILE A 414 2.93 13.59 -22.35
C ILE A 414 3.91 14.68 -22.81
N LYS A 415 4.33 15.52 -21.88
CA LYS A 415 5.27 16.63 -22.07
C LYS A 415 6.69 16.28 -21.68
N GLY A 416 6.89 15.16 -21.00
CA GLY A 416 8.23 14.65 -20.78
C GLY A 416 8.27 13.25 -20.23
N SER A 417 9.47 12.67 -20.27
CA SER A 417 9.68 11.29 -19.85
C SER A 417 10.98 11.05 -19.09
N SER A 418 11.00 9.96 -18.31
CA SER A 418 12.20 9.40 -17.73
C SER A 418 12.20 7.88 -17.90
N LEU A 419 13.26 7.33 -18.48
CA LEU A 419 13.46 5.90 -18.68
C LEU A 419 14.64 5.42 -17.82
N SER A 420 14.41 4.45 -16.94
CA SER A 420 15.44 3.90 -16.04
C SER A 420 15.37 2.38 -15.95
N GLY A 421 16.34 1.73 -15.30
CA GLY A 421 16.36 0.28 -15.11
C GLY A 421 17.17 -0.47 -16.18
N SER A 422 16.60 -1.53 -16.75
CA SER A 422 17.29 -2.39 -17.72
C SER A 422 17.75 -1.63 -18.97
N PRO A 423 18.81 -2.11 -19.66
CA PRO A 423 19.28 -1.50 -20.89
C PRO A 423 18.20 -1.48 -21.99
N VAL A 424 18.10 -0.37 -22.72
CA VAL A 424 17.04 -0.08 -23.69
C VAL A 424 17.55 -0.16 -25.12
N HIS A 425 16.83 -0.83 -26.03
CA HIS A 425 17.25 -0.89 -27.43
C HIS A 425 16.84 0.37 -28.21
N THR A 426 17.64 0.80 -29.18
CA THR A 426 17.32 2.00 -30.01
C THR A 426 15.96 1.90 -30.71
N SER A 427 15.57 0.71 -31.20
CA SER A 427 14.25 0.50 -31.82
C SER A 427 13.07 0.76 -30.87
N PHE A 428 13.24 0.50 -29.57
CA PHE A 428 12.23 0.84 -28.58
C PHE A 428 12.13 2.36 -28.42
N LEU A 429 13.26 3.08 -28.36
CA LEU A 429 13.29 4.53 -28.27
C LEU A 429 12.58 5.19 -29.48
N GLU A 430 12.85 4.70 -30.70
CA GLU A 430 12.15 5.16 -31.91
C GLU A 430 10.63 5.00 -31.79
N THR A 431 10.18 3.83 -31.34
CA THR A 431 8.76 3.56 -31.13
C THR A 431 8.17 4.44 -30.02
N PHE A 432 8.93 4.65 -28.95
CA PHE A 432 8.54 5.45 -27.78
C PHE A 432 8.35 6.93 -28.13
N TYR A 433 9.32 7.55 -28.78
CA TYR A 433 9.22 8.96 -29.18
C TYR A 433 8.23 9.17 -30.32
N THR A 434 8.02 8.18 -31.20
CA THR A 434 6.92 8.20 -32.17
C THR A 434 5.55 8.17 -31.49
N SER A 435 5.42 7.42 -30.39
CA SER A 435 4.17 7.32 -29.61
C SER A 435 3.89 8.61 -28.81
N TYR A 436 4.94 9.32 -28.40
CA TYR A 436 4.85 10.55 -27.62
C TYR A 436 5.71 11.68 -28.25
N PRO A 437 5.30 12.24 -29.40
CA PRO A 437 6.14 13.13 -30.20
C PRO A 437 6.29 14.55 -29.63
N ASN A 438 5.38 14.98 -28.75
CA ASN A 438 5.30 16.37 -28.27
C ASN A 438 6.02 16.60 -26.93
N GLN A 439 7.03 15.79 -26.64
CA GLN A 439 7.82 15.90 -25.42
C GLN A 439 8.74 17.13 -25.48
N LEU A 440 8.79 17.87 -24.38
CA LEU A 440 9.69 19.01 -24.16
C LEU A 440 10.95 18.60 -23.40
N VAL A 441 10.92 17.47 -22.71
CA VAL A 441 12.01 16.97 -21.89
C VAL A 441 12.04 15.44 -21.91
N SER A 442 13.22 14.85 -21.98
CA SER A 442 13.39 13.42 -21.80
C SER A 442 14.69 13.11 -21.09
N GLU A 443 14.65 12.16 -20.16
CA GLU A 443 15.79 11.66 -19.42
C GLU A 443 15.91 10.14 -19.65
N ILE A 444 17.10 9.69 -20.07
CA ILE A 444 17.39 8.27 -20.26
C ILE A 444 18.53 7.88 -19.32
N LEU A 445 18.17 7.23 -18.22
CA LEU A 445 19.11 6.71 -17.21
C LEU A 445 19.54 5.27 -17.51
N SER A 446 18.78 4.56 -18.35
CA SER A 446 19.13 3.23 -18.83
C SER A 446 20.23 3.25 -19.88
N ARG A 447 21.11 2.23 -19.87
CA ARG A 447 22.11 2.05 -20.93
C ARG A 447 21.43 1.78 -22.27
N ILE A 448 21.77 2.56 -23.30
CA ILE A 448 21.28 2.33 -24.66
C ILE A 448 22.03 1.14 -25.31
N LYS A 449 21.29 0.17 -25.82
CA LYS A 449 21.75 -0.97 -26.63
C LYS A 449 21.39 -0.72 -28.09
N GLY A 450 22.32 -0.98 -29.00
CA GLY A 450 22.14 -0.71 -30.42
C GLY A 450 23.51 -0.57 -31.09
N PRO A 451 23.58 -0.07 -32.33
CA PRO A 451 24.85 0.19 -32.98
C PRO A 451 25.73 1.13 -32.13
N ILE A 452 27.04 0.86 -32.13
CA ILE A 452 28.06 1.54 -31.30
C ILE A 452 28.01 3.08 -31.45
N LYS A 453 27.43 3.60 -32.54
CA LYS A 453 27.32 5.02 -32.89
C LYS A 453 26.05 5.74 -32.42
N ALA A 454 25.32 5.22 -31.42
CA ALA A 454 24.12 5.89 -30.94
C ALA A 454 24.40 7.32 -30.41
N THR A 455 25.49 7.52 -29.65
CA THR A 455 25.82 8.83 -29.07
C THR A 455 26.25 9.86 -30.12
N PRO A 456 27.18 9.56 -31.05
CA PRO A 456 27.49 10.47 -32.16
C PRO A 456 26.26 10.80 -33.01
N ALA A 457 25.38 9.83 -33.27
CA ALA A 457 24.15 10.09 -34.04
C ALA A 457 23.18 11.02 -33.31
N ILE A 458 23.03 10.88 -31.98
CA ILE A 458 22.23 11.81 -31.17
C ILE A 458 22.83 13.21 -31.24
N LEU A 459 24.15 13.33 -31.02
CA LEU A 459 24.85 14.61 -31.09
C LEU A 459 24.61 15.27 -32.45
N GLU A 460 24.89 14.55 -33.54
CA GLU A 460 24.81 15.08 -34.91
C GLU A 460 23.42 15.57 -35.32
N ASN A 461 22.36 14.97 -34.78
CA ASN A 461 20.97 15.26 -35.17
C ASN A 461 20.20 16.06 -34.10
N PHE A 462 20.85 16.52 -33.03
CA PHE A 462 20.19 17.23 -31.96
C PHE A 462 19.82 18.67 -32.37
N THR A 463 18.55 19.02 -32.20
CA THR A 463 18.00 20.34 -32.54
C THR A 463 17.43 21.09 -31.33
N GLY A 464 17.54 20.52 -30.13
CA GLY A 464 17.02 21.12 -28.89
C GLY A 464 17.96 22.15 -28.27
N LYS A 465 17.58 22.60 -27.07
CA LYS A 465 18.28 23.66 -26.32
C LYS A 465 19.38 23.15 -25.38
N CYS A 466 19.11 22.09 -24.64
CA CYS A 466 20.03 21.55 -23.64
C CYS A 466 20.24 20.05 -23.88
N LEU A 467 21.50 19.64 -24.05
CA LEU A 467 21.89 18.25 -24.23
C LEU A 467 22.90 17.83 -23.17
N PHE A 468 22.60 16.75 -22.45
CA PHE A 468 23.48 16.17 -21.44
C PHE A 468 23.77 14.71 -21.79
N LEU A 469 25.03 14.38 -22.04
CA LEU A 469 25.48 13.05 -22.43
C LEU A 469 26.48 12.52 -21.40
N TYR A 470 26.02 11.65 -20.50
CA TYR A 470 26.87 11.03 -19.48
C TYR A 470 27.24 9.59 -19.84
N GLY A 471 28.51 9.23 -19.66
CA GLY A 471 29.01 7.93 -20.11
C GLY A 471 28.97 7.81 -21.64
N ALA A 472 29.26 8.91 -22.32
CA ALA A 472 29.26 9.00 -23.77
C ALA A 472 30.43 8.22 -24.39
N HIS A 473 30.15 7.46 -25.45
CA HIS A 473 31.16 6.93 -26.35
C HIS A 473 31.30 7.89 -27.53
N VAL A 474 32.21 8.87 -27.39
CA VAL A 474 32.55 9.88 -28.39
C VAL A 474 34.06 10.09 -28.44
N GLU A 475 34.55 10.56 -29.57
CA GLU A 475 35.97 10.85 -29.83
C GLU A 475 36.20 12.36 -30.06
N ASP A 476 37.47 12.79 -30.08
CA ASP A 476 37.85 14.17 -30.41
C ASP A 476 37.21 14.62 -31.75
N SER A 477 37.14 13.73 -32.74
CA SER A 477 36.55 14.01 -34.06
C SER A 477 35.07 14.35 -34.02
N ASP A 478 34.31 13.79 -33.07
CA ASP A 478 32.88 14.11 -32.88
C ASP A 478 32.72 15.53 -32.35
N MET A 479 33.57 15.94 -31.38
CA MET A 479 33.55 17.29 -30.81
C MET A 479 34.02 18.35 -31.82
N ILE A 480 35.04 18.03 -32.62
CA ILE A 480 35.50 18.89 -33.72
C ILE A 480 34.38 19.08 -34.76
N THR A 481 33.65 18.01 -35.09
CA THR A 481 32.51 18.08 -36.01
C THR A 481 31.39 18.95 -35.44
N PHE A 482 31.07 18.79 -34.15
CA PHE A 482 30.13 19.64 -33.44
C PHE A 482 30.51 21.13 -33.52
N LEU A 483 31.73 21.48 -33.12
CA LEU A 483 32.24 22.85 -33.12
C LEU A 483 32.21 23.46 -34.53
N ARG A 484 32.58 22.69 -35.56
CA ARG A 484 32.52 23.13 -36.96
C ARG A 484 31.10 23.47 -37.37
N LYS A 485 30.14 22.56 -37.13
CA LYS A 485 28.72 22.76 -37.51
C LYS A 485 28.07 23.93 -36.75
N TRP A 486 28.40 24.12 -35.48
CA TRP A 486 27.92 25.28 -34.72
C TRP A 486 28.54 26.57 -35.25
N SER A 487 29.86 26.61 -35.47
CA SER A 487 30.60 27.80 -35.93
C SER A 487 30.21 28.24 -37.34
N SER A 488 29.90 27.29 -38.24
CA SER A 488 29.42 27.60 -39.58
C SER A 488 27.92 27.95 -39.64
N LYS A 489 27.21 27.89 -38.50
CA LYS A 489 25.75 28.00 -38.42
C LYS A 489 25.04 26.98 -39.32
N GLU A 490 25.63 25.79 -39.49
CA GLU A 490 25.03 24.66 -40.22
C GLU A 490 24.01 23.91 -39.35
N SER A 491 24.23 23.82 -38.04
CA SER A 491 23.35 23.13 -37.09
C SER A 491 23.36 23.78 -35.71
N TYR A 492 22.58 23.24 -34.76
CA TYR A 492 22.54 23.67 -33.35
C TYR A 492 22.07 25.12 -33.14
N HIS A 493 21.13 25.61 -33.97
CA HIS A 493 20.69 27.00 -33.94
C HIS A 493 20.02 27.42 -32.62
N GLU A 494 19.32 26.48 -31.98
CA GLU A 494 18.61 26.70 -30.71
C GLU A 494 19.42 26.26 -29.49
N LEU A 495 20.66 25.78 -29.68
CA LEU A 495 21.46 25.22 -28.59
C LEU A 495 21.86 26.32 -27.60
N GLU A 496 21.59 26.07 -26.33
CA GLU A 496 22.00 26.89 -25.19
C GLU A 496 23.13 26.19 -24.43
N LEU A 497 23.03 24.87 -24.22
CA LEU A 497 23.97 24.11 -23.41
C LEU A 497 24.22 22.69 -23.95
N LEU A 498 25.49 22.32 -24.05
CA LEU A 498 25.95 20.95 -24.25
C LEU A 498 26.93 20.55 -23.15
N ILE A 499 26.65 19.44 -22.47
CA ILE A 499 27.58 18.79 -21.55
C ILE A 499 27.78 17.34 -21.99
N VAL A 500 29.03 16.96 -22.19
CA VAL A 500 29.41 15.59 -22.53
C VAL A 500 30.42 15.09 -21.51
N CYS A 501 30.16 13.93 -20.92
CA CYS A 501 31.08 13.23 -20.04
C CYS A 501 31.35 11.83 -20.59
N THR A 502 32.60 11.51 -20.87
CA THR A 502 32.98 10.25 -21.53
C THR A 502 33.03 9.06 -20.57
N VAL A 503 32.90 7.86 -21.14
CA VAL A 503 33.21 6.61 -20.42
C VAL A 503 34.69 6.55 -19.98
N SER A 504 34.98 5.76 -18.96
CA SER A 504 36.35 5.61 -18.45
C SER A 504 37.30 5.09 -19.54
N GLY A 505 38.47 5.71 -19.67
CA GLY A 505 39.50 5.32 -20.65
C GLY A 505 39.41 6.02 -22.01
N HIS A 506 38.37 6.80 -22.25
CA HIS A 506 38.28 7.70 -23.41
C HIS A 506 38.50 9.13 -22.93
N TYR A 507 39.58 9.76 -23.39
CA TYR A 507 39.95 11.10 -22.97
C TYR A 507 39.92 12.07 -24.13
N PHE A 508 39.38 13.27 -23.89
CA PHE A 508 39.55 14.37 -24.81
C PHE A 508 40.96 14.94 -24.69
N THR A 509 41.52 15.31 -25.84
CA THR A 509 42.77 16.06 -25.87
C THR A 509 42.45 17.51 -26.21
N TYR A 510 42.68 18.41 -25.25
CA TYR A 510 42.43 19.85 -25.40
C TYR A 510 43.00 20.40 -26.72
N ASP A 511 44.28 20.16 -26.96
CA ASP A 511 44.97 20.64 -28.16
C ASP A 511 44.30 20.08 -29.42
N THR A 512 44.04 18.78 -29.50
CA THR A 512 43.39 18.16 -30.67
C THR A 512 42.01 18.74 -30.98
N VAL A 513 41.18 18.98 -29.95
CA VAL A 513 39.79 19.43 -30.14
C VAL A 513 39.75 20.89 -30.59
N LEU A 514 40.61 21.75 -30.05
CA LEU A 514 40.56 23.21 -30.28
C LEU A 514 41.61 23.77 -31.25
N GLU A 515 42.62 22.99 -31.67
CA GLU A 515 43.74 23.45 -32.52
C GLU A 515 43.31 24.23 -33.77
N ASN A 516 42.17 23.86 -34.37
CA ASN A 516 41.69 24.45 -35.62
C ASN A 516 40.60 25.53 -35.42
N PHE A 517 40.36 25.97 -34.18
CA PHE A 517 39.35 26.97 -33.86
C PHE A 517 39.99 28.22 -33.28
N GLN A 518 39.55 29.40 -33.73
CA GLN A 518 39.98 30.67 -33.15
C GLN A 518 39.33 30.83 -31.78
N THR A 519 40.11 30.56 -30.74
CA THR A 519 39.70 30.64 -29.34
C THR A 519 40.61 31.60 -28.58
N ARG A 520 40.12 32.13 -27.45
CA ARG A 520 40.89 32.95 -26.51
C ARG A 520 40.38 32.71 -25.10
N PRO A 521 41.21 32.87 -24.04
CA PRO A 521 40.74 32.69 -22.67
C PRO A 521 39.52 33.55 -22.36
N TRP A 522 38.58 33.02 -21.57
CA TRP A 522 37.34 33.72 -21.22
C TRP A 522 37.63 35.10 -20.61
N ASP A 523 36.94 36.12 -21.13
CA ASP A 523 37.07 37.49 -20.64
C ASP A 523 36.40 37.64 -19.28
N LEU A 524 37.20 37.69 -18.21
CA LEU A 524 36.74 37.83 -16.83
C LEU A 524 36.06 39.17 -16.52
N SER A 525 36.02 40.13 -17.45
CA SER A 525 35.17 41.31 -17.33
C SER A 525 33.68 41.02 -17.58
N ARG A 526 33.37 39.86 -18.18
CA ARG A 526 32.02 39.34 -18.43
C ARG A 526 31.55 38.42 -17.29
N PRO A 527 30.26 38.11 -17.19
CA PRO A 527 29.76 37.06 -16.30
C PRO A 527 30.50 35.74 -16.53
N ASN A 528 30.90 35.11 -15.45
CA ASN A 528 31.61 33.83 -15.46
C ASN A 528 30.77 32.68 -14.89
N LYS A 529 29.52 32.95 -14.53
CA LYS A 529 28.54 31.96 -14.10
C LYS A 529 27.46 31.86 -15.16
N TYR A 530 27.50 30.81 -15.97
CA TYR A 530 26.49 30.56 -16.98
C TYR A 530 25.22 30.00 -16.32
N LEU A 531 24.14 30.77 -16.38
CA LEU A 531 22.83 30.39 -15.85
C LEU A 531 21.99 29.80 -16.97
N TYR A 532 21.46 28.59 -16.75
CA TYR A 532 20.59 27.93 -17.72
C TYR A 532 19.29 27.43 -17.08
N GLN A 533 18.25 27.31 -17.90
CA GLN A 533 16.96 26.77 -17.49
C GLN A 533 16.65 25.50 -18.26
N SER A 534 16.96 24.35 -17.66
CA SER A 534 16.57 23.06 -18.20
C SER A 534 15.38 22.48 -17.42
N LYS A 535 14.48 21.81 -18.14
CA LYS A 535 13.36 21.06 -17.55
C LYS A 535 13.75 19.62 -17.19
N VAL A 536 14.96 19.17 -17.53
CA VAL A 536 15.47 17.84 -17.16
C VAL A 536 15.56 17.75 -15.63
N ALA A 537 15.04 16.67 -15.04
CA ALA A 537 14.95 16.52 -13.60
C ALA A 537 16.34 16.62 -12.94
N GLY A 538 16.45 17.39 -11.87
CA GLY A 538 17.73 17.62 -11.17
C GLY A 538 18.78 18.40 -11.97
N ARG A 539 18.40 19.01 -13.10
CA ARG A 539 19.26 19.81 -13.98
C ARG A 539 18.65 21.18 -14.24
N SER A 540 18.25 21.88 -13.18
CA SER A 540 17.69 23.24 -13.25
C SER A 540 18.34 24.13 -12.20
N GLY A 541 18.76 25.34 -12.59
CA GLY A 541 19.25 26.35 -11.66
C GLY A 541 20.71 26.20 -11.19
N ASP A 542 21.46 25.22 -11.71
CA ASP A 542 22.91 25.17 -11.50
C ASP A 542 23.58 26.25 -12.37
N ALA A 543 24.60 26.91 -11.82
CA ALA A 543 25.47 27.80 -12.57
C ALA A 543 26.73 27.03 -13.00
N ILE A 544 27.09 27.12 -14.28
CA ILE A 544 28.37 26.57 -14.77
C ILE A 544 29.42 27.66 -14.61
N ASP A 545 30.54 27.30 -13.99
CA ASP A 545 31.68 28.19 -13.82
C ASP A 545 32.53 28.16 -15.09
N CYS A 546 32.59 29.29 -15.79
CA CYS A 546 33.29 29.45 -17.07
C CYS A 546 34.62 30.19 -16.95
N ARG A 547 35.16 30.37 -15.72
CA ARG A 547 36.43 31.09 -15.50
C ARG A 547 37.63 30.50 -16.23
N GLU A 548 37.66 29.18 -16.34
CA GLU A 548 38.74 28.42 -17.02
C GLU A 548 38.34 27.98 -18.43
N ALA A 549 37.22 28.48 -18.96
CA ALA A 549 36.78 28.18 -20.31
C ALA A 549 37.50 29.06 -21.34
N GLU A 550 37.50 28.59 -22.59
CA GLU A 550 37.88 29.39 -23.75
C GLU A 550 36.64 30.04 -24.37
N GLU A 551 36.76 31.28 -24.81
CA GLU A 551 35.77 31.96 -25.63
C GLU A 551 35.94 31.56 -27.10
N ILE A 552 34.82 31.20 -27.74
CA ILE A 552 34.72 31.03 -29.19
C ILE A 552 33.60 31.93 -29.71
N VAL A 553 33.88 32.64 -30.81
CA VAL A 553 32.92 33.56 -31.44
C VAL A 553 32.52 33.01 -32.79
N ARG A 554 31.22 32.91 -33.04
CA ARG A 554 30.69 32.43 -34.31
C ARG A 554 30.83 33.49 -35.39
N ASP A 555 31.59 33.20 -36.45
CA ASP A 555 31.92 34.15 -37.52
C ASP A 555 30.70 34.78 -38.21
N VAL A 556 29.60 34.03 -38.29
CA VAL A 556 28.43 34.41 -39.11
C VAL A 556 27.60 35.53 -38.47
N ASP A 557 27.46 35.53 -37.15
CA ASP A 557 26.58 36.46 -36.42
C ASP A 557 27.15 36.98 -35.09
N GLY A 558 28.40 36.66 -34.79
CA GLY A 558 29.07 37.12 -33.57
C GLY A 558 28.57 36.47 -32.28
N GLN A 559 27.73 35.41 -32.36
CA GLN A 559 27.27 34.72 -31.16
C GLN A 559 28.47 34.14 -30.39
N VAL A 560 28.49 34.39 -29.09
CA VAL A 560 29.59 34.00 -28.20
C VAL A 560 29.24 32.70 -27.49
N ALA A 561 30.20 31.78 -27.42
CA ALA A 561 30.12 30.61 -26.56
C ALA A 561 31.38 30.47 -25.70
N SER A 562 31.22 29.87 -24.53
CA SER A 562 32.33 29.38 -23.71
C SER A 562 32.48 27.88 -23.91
N VAL A 563 33.69 27.41 -24.20
CA VAL A 563 34.04 26.00 -24.37
C VAL A 563 35.10 25.58 -23.36
N GLU A 564 34.85 24.49 -22.65
CA GLU A 564 35.81 23.88 -21.73
C GLU A 564 36.04 22.42 -22.17
N VAL A 565 37.31 22.07 -22.40
CA VAL A 565 37.72 20.71 -22.75
C VAL A 565 38.63 20.18 -21.65
N ALA A 566 38.08 19.31 -20.82
CA ALA A 566 38.83 18.57 -19.81
C ALA A 566 38.98 17.11 -20.25
N PRO A 567 39.93 16.34 -19.66
CA PRO A 567 40.18 14.97 -20.11
C PRO A 567 38.94 14.08 -20.18
N ARG A 568 37.92 14.28 -19.33
CA ARG A 568 36.71 13.45 -19.32
C ARG A 568 35.42 14.20 -19.60
N SER A 569 35.50 15.49 -19.90
CA SER A 569 34.31 16.32 -20.12
C SER A 569 34.53 17.39 -21.17
N PHE A 570 33.47 17.65 -21.91
CA PHE A 570 33.35 18.76 -22.84
C PHE A 570 32.11 19.55 -22.43
N THR A 571 32.29 20.84 -22.15
CA THR A 571 31.20 21.75 -21.76
C THR A 571 31.16 22.90 -22.74
N PHE A 572 29.98 23.20 -23.26
CA PHE A 572 29.78 24.27 -24.23
C PHE A 572 28.52 25.06 -23.90
N CYS A 573 28.69 26.35 -23.59
CA CYS A 573 27.60 27.23 -23.18
C CYS A 573 27.47 28.38 -24.18
N VAL A 574 26.28 28.57 -24.73
CA VAL A 574 25.98 29.63 -25.69
C VAL A 574 25.35 30.80 -24.94
N TRP A 575 25.99 31.96 -25.01
CA TRP A 575 25.61 33.14 -24.26
C TRP A 575 24.67 34.03 -25.08
N SER A 576 23.56 34.45 -24.47
CA SER A 576 22.72 35.52 -25.03
C SER A 576 23.34 36.90 -24.75
N GLU A 577 22.97 37.90 -25.55
CA GLU A 577 23.39 39.30 -25.31
C GLU A 577 22.99 39.75 -23.90
N GLU A 578 21.76 39.43 -23.47
CA GLU A 578 21.27 39.75 -22.13
C GLU A 578 22.16 39.13 -21.03
N GLN A 579 22.60 37.88 -21.20
CA GLN A 579 23.48 37.21 -20.24
C GLN A 579 24.88 37.84 -20.19
N LEU A 580 25.40 38.35 -21.32
CA LEU A 580 26.72 38.99 -21.38
C LEU A 580 26.72 40.41 -20.79
N GLU A 581 25.57 41.10 -20.83
CA GLU A 581 25.42 42.46 -20.29
C GLU A 581 25.08 42.49 -18.79
N MET A 582 24.68 41.36 -18.19
CA MET A 582 24.45 41.25 -16.75
C MET A 582 25.75 41.58 -16.00
N LYS A 583 25.81 42.69 -15.26
CA LYS A 583 26.96 42.95 -14.38
C LYS A 583 27.01 41.88 -13.30
N SER A 584 28.20 41.33 -13.02
CA SER A 584 28.41 40.43 -11.90
C SER A 584 27.92 41.10 -10.62
N VAL A 585 26.81 40.61 -10.07
CA VAL A 585 26.37 40.97 -8.72
C VAL A 585 27.36 40.25 -7.80
N GLU A 586 28.25 41.04 -7.18
CA GLU A 586 29.19 40.56 -6.16
C GLU A 586 28.51 39.83 -5.01
#